data_AF-A0A645FMU8-F1
#
_entry.id   AF-A0A645FMU8-F1
#
_cell.length_a   1.000
_cell.length_b   1.000
_cell.length_c   1.000
_cell.angle_alpha   90.00
_cell.angle_beta   90.00
_cell.angle_gamma   90.00
#
_symmetry.space_group_name_H-M   'P 1'
#
loop_
_entity.id
_entity.type
_entity.pdbx_description
1 polymer ?
#
loop_
_entity_poly.entity_id
_entity_poly.type
_entity_poly.pdbx_seq_one_letter_code
_entity_poly.pdbx_strand_id
1 'polypeptide(L)'
;MNEHYSQPISLVETADHVSLSAEYFSRLFKEKTGENFSVHLMMLRLQQAQKLLTETNDKIYDIANQVGYASASHFSKLYKKYMGINPEEVRKEQEISKLR
;
A
#
# COMPACT_ATOMS: atom_id res chain seq x y z
N MET A 1 -12.73 5.17 6.61
CA MET A 1 -11.36 5.10 6.06
C MET A 1 -11.17 4.02 4.98
N ASN A 2 -12.22 3.32 4.53
CA ASN A 2 -12.10 2.25 3.52
C ASN A 2 -12.13 2.72 2.05
N GLU A 3 -12.42 3.99 1.78
CA GLU A 3 -12.74 4.43 0.41
C GLU A 3 -11.65 5.27 -0.26
N HIS A 4 -10.57 5.67 0.43
CA HIS A 4 -9.57 6.62 -0.10
C HIS A 4 -8.10 6.18 0.02
N TYR A 5 -7.80 4.89 0.25
CA TYR A 5 -6.41 4.43 0.45
C TYR A 5 -5.55 4.48 -0.83
N SER A 6 -6.19 4.51 -2.01
CA SER A 6 -5.57 4.52 -3.34
C SER A 6 -5.23 5.93 -3.86
N GLN A 7 -5.66 6.99 -3.18
CA GLN A 7 -5.31 8.35 -3.57
C GLN A 7 -3.80 8.59 -3.40
N PRO A 8 -3.16 9.36 -4.32
CA PRO A 8 -1.73 9.60 -4.36
C PRO A 8 -1.39 10.49 -3.20
N ILE A 9 -1.11 9.85 -2.08
CA ILE A 9 -0.89 10.56 -0.85
C ILE A 9 0.27 9.88 -0.16
N SER A 10 1.44 10.35 -0.53
CA SER A 10 2.51 10.49 0.46
C SER A 10 1.98 11.40 1.59
N LEU A 11 2.44 11.21 2.81
CA LEU A 11 2.08 12.04 3.97
C LEU A 11 2.18 13.57 3.69
N VAL A 12 3.02 13.94 2.73
CA VAL A 12 3.25 15.30 2.23
C VAL A 12 2.03 15.84 1.46
N GLU A 13 1.43 15.05 0.57
CA GLU A 13 0.25 15.47 -0.21
C GLU A 13 -1.04 15.48 0.61
N THR A 14 -1.13 14.69 1.69
CA THR A 14 -2.30 14.77 2.60
C THR A 14 -2.28 16.11 3.32
N ALA A 15 -1.11 16.50 3.82
CA ALA A 15 -0.92 17.71 4.61
C ALA A 15 -1.28 18.97 3.81
N ASP A 16 -0.88 19.02 2.54
CA ASP A 16 -1.18 20.13 1.63
C ASP A 16 -2.68 20.24 1.31
N HIS A 17 -3.41 19.12 1.21
CA HIS A 17 -4.84 19.14 0.86
C HIS A 17 -5.78 19.48 2.03
N VAL A 18 -5.37 19.29 3.29
CA VAL A 18 -6.21 19.62 4.48
C VAL A 18 -5.73 20.83 5.28
N SER A 19 -4.73 21.58 4.80
CA SER A 19 -4.17 22.75 5.52
C SER A 19 -3.74 22.41 6.97
N LEU A 20 -3.26 21.19 7.19
CA LEU A 20 -2.76 20.70 8.47
C LEU A 20 -1.37 20.11 8.24
N SER A 21 -0.40 20.40 9.10
CA SER A 21 0.92 19.78 8.99
C SER A 21 0.79 18.25 9.17
N ALA A 22 1.52 17.49 8.35
CA ALA A 22 1.64 16.03 8.44
C ALA A 22 1.92 15.54 9.88
N GLU A 23 2.69 16.33 10.62
CA GLU A 23 3.01 16.14 12.04
C GLU A 23 1.78 16.27 12.96
N TYR A 24 0.92 17.27 12.73
CA TYR A 24 -0.28 17.45 13.55
C TYR A 24 -1.28 16.31 13.33
N PHE A 25 -1.50 15.91 12.08
CA PHE A 25 -2.36 14.77 11.75
C PHE A 25 -1.79 13.45 12.28
N SER A 26 -0.49 13.21 12.10
CA SER A 26 0.16 12.00 12.64
C SER A 26 0.13 11.95 14.17
N ARG A 27 0.24 13.10 14.85
CA ARG A 27 0.13 13.17 16.31
C ARG A 27 -1.29 12.87 16.77
N LEU A 28 -2.28 13.51 16.16
CA LEU A 28 -3.69 13.29 16.49
C LEU A 28 -4.14 11.85 16.20
N PHE A 29 -3.70 11.27 15.07
CA PHE A 29 -3.99 9.87 14.73
C PHE A 29 -3.37 8.94 15.77
N LYS A 30 -2.09 9.12 16.11
CA LYS A 30 -1.40 8.31 17.13
C LYS A 30 -2.03 8.45 18.51
N GLU A 31 -2.47 9.65 18.91
CA GLU A 31 -3.20 9.86 20.16
C GLU A 31 -4.54 9.12 20.21
N LYS A 32 -5.19 8.92 19.07
CA LYS A 32 -6.49 8.25 18.97
C LYS A 32 -6.39 6.74 18.72
N THR A 33 -5.38 6.26 18.00
CA THR A 33 -5.25 4.85 17.57
C THR A 33 -4.09 4.12 18.21
N GLY A 34 -3.15 4.82 18.84
CA GLY A 34 -1.91 4.26 19.38
C GLY A 34 -0.83 3.98 18.32
N GLU A 35 -1.14 4.10 17.03
CA GLU A 35 -0.25 3.73 15.92
C GLU A 35 0.12 4.93 15.04
N ASN A 36 1.27 4.83 14.35
CA ASN A 36 1.65 5.83 13.36
C ASN A 36 0.81 5.67 12.09
N PHE A 37 0.14 6.75 11.67
CA PHE A 37 -0.70 6.77 10.46
C PHE A 37 0.01 6.24 9.21
N SER A 38 1.28 6.59 9.01
CA SER A 38 2.06 6.16 7.85
C SER A 38 2.24 4.64 7.82
N VAL A 39 2.44 4.02 9.00
CA VAL A 39 2.57 2.55 9.11
C VAL A 39 1.22 1.90 8.83
N HIS A 40 0.15 2.45 9.38
CA HIS A 40 -1.21 1.94 9.17
C HIS A 40 -1.62 2.00 7.68
N LEU A 41 -1.42 3.15 7.04
CA LEU A 41 -1.71 3.33 5.61
C LEU A 41 -0.86 2.41 4.73
N MET A 42 0.43 2.28 5.03
CA MET A 42 1.31 1.35 4.33
C MET A 42 0.78 -0.09 4.43
N MET A 43 0.41 -0.57 5.63
CA MET A 43 -0.12 -1.91 5.81
C MET A 43 -1.43 -2.13 5.03
N LEU A 44 -2.34 -1.16 5.06
CA LEU A 44 -3.58 -1.22 4.26
C LEU A 44 -3.29 -1.33 2.75
N ARG A 45 -2.36 -0.52 2.23
CA ARG A 45 -1.97 -0.55 0.81
C ARG A 45 -1.35 -1.89 0.42
N LEU A 46 -0.47 -2.45 1.26
CA LEU A 46 0.15 -3.75 1.00
C LEU A 46 -0.89 -4.88 1.04
N GLN A 47 -1.84 -4.84 1.98
CA GLN A 47 -2.95 -5.80 2.03
C GLN A 47 -3.84 -5.74 0.79
N GLN A 48 -4.13 -4.54 0.28
CA GLN A 48 -4.87 -4.42 -0.98
C GLN A 48 -4.05 -4.94 -2.16
N ALA A 49 -2.75 -4.65 -2.19
CA ALA A 49 -1.87 -5.17 -3.24
C ALA A 49 -1.85 -6.71 -3.26
N GLN A 50 -1.86 -7.37 -2.08
CA GLN A 50 -1.96 -8.83 -1.98
C GLN A 50 -3.23 -9.35 -2.67
N LYS A 51 -4.38 -8.69 -2.49
CA LYS A 51 -5.63 -9.06 -3.17
C LYS A 51 -5.52 -8.90 -4.68
N LEU A 52 -5.02 -7.76 -5.15
CA LEU A 52 -4.85 -7.50 -6.58
C LEU A 52 -3.88 -8.51 -7.23
N LEU A 53 -2.82 -8.90 -6.52
CA LEU A 53 -1.86 -9.92 -6.97
C LEU A 53 -2.46 -11.33 -7.05
N THR A 54 -3.54 -11.61 -6.35
CA THR A 54 -4.20 -12.93 -6.39
C THR A 54 -5.44 -12.96 -7.26
N GLU A 55 -6.14 -11.84 -7.40
CA GLU A 55 -7.48 -11.77 -8.00
C GLU A 55 -7.47 -11.21 -9.44
N THR A 56 -6.44 -10.44 -9.81
CA THR A 56 -6.32 -9.83 -11.15
C THR A 56 -5.17 -10.44 -11.94
N ASN A 57 -4.98 -10.02 -13.19
CA ASN A 57 -3.77 -10.28 -13.97
C ASN A 57 -2.97 -8.98 -14.25
N ASP A 58 -3.19 -7.94 -13.46
CA ASP A 58 -2.57 -6.63 -13.67
C ASP A 58 -1.05 -6.71 -13.52
N LYS A 59 -0.31 -5.88 -14.25
CA LYS A 59 1.15 -5.83 -14.08
C LYS A 59 1.47 -5.28 -12.70
N ILE A 60 2.57 -5.73 -12.11
CA ILE A 60 3.00 -5.32 -10.76
C ILE A 60 3.19 -3.79 -10.68
N TYR A 61 3.64 -3.17 -11.78
CA TYR A 61 3.72 -1.71 -11.88
C TYR A 61 2.34 -1.02 -11.78
N ASP A 62 1.33 -1.58 -12.44
CA ASP A 62 -0.03 -1.04 -12.40
C ASP A 62 -0.63 -1.20 -11.00
N ILE A 63 -0.40 -2.36 -10.36
CA ILE A 63 -0.82 -2.61 -8.97
C ILE A 63 -0.14 -1.63 -8.01
N ALA A 64 1.16 -1.40 -8.17
CA ALA A 64 1.88 -0.43 -7.36
C ALA A 64 1.25 0.97 -7.47
N ASN A 65 0.93 1.43 -8.69
CA ASN A 65 0.24 2.70 -8.89
C ASN A 65 -1.17 2.70 -8.27
N GLN A 66 -1.96 1.64 -8.48
CA GLN A 66 -3.32 1.52 -7.94
C GLN A 66 -3.36 1.59 -6.41
N VAL A 67 -2.34 1.06 -5.73
CA VAL A 67 -2.23 1.10 -4.26
C VAL A 67 -1.40 2.28 -3.75
N GLY A 68 -1.10 3.27 -4.60
CA GLY A 68 -0.52 4.55 -4.19
C GLY A 68 1.01 4.60 -4.13
N TYR A 69 1.71 3.76 -4.91
CA TYR A 69 3.17 3.78 -5.07
C TYR A 69 3.57 4.12 -6.51
N ALA A 70 4.22 5.27 -6.69
CA ALA A 70 4.74 5.70 -8.00
C ALA A 70 5.91 4.83 -8.53
N SER A 71 6.62 4.14 -7.64
CA SER A 71 7.75 3.28 -7.98
C SER A 71 7.46 1.83 -7.62
N ALA A 72 7.34 0.98 -8.64
CA ALA A 72 7.20 -0.46 -8.47
C ALA A 72 8.39 -1.08 -7.71
N SER A 73 9.62 -0.60 -7.93
CA SER A 73 10.78 -1.12 -7.21
C SER A 73 10.74 -0.79 -5.71
N HIS A 74 10.28 0.41 -5.34
CA HIS A 74 10.09 0.77 -3.94
C HIS A 74 8.96 -0.04 -3.30
N PHE A 75 7.83 -0.16 -4.01
CA PHE A 75 6.71 -1.02 -3.61
C PHE A 75 7.17 -2.46 -3.36
N SER A 76 7.85 -3.11 -4.30
CA SER A 76 8.28 -4.50 -4.16
C SER A 76 9.21 -4.72 -2.97
N LYS A 77 10.12 -3.76 -2.70
CA LYS A 77 11.00 -3.82 -1.51
C LYS A 77 10.19 -3.75 -0.20
N LEU A 78 9.24 -2.83 -0.11
CA LEU A 78 8.38 -2.70 1.07
C LEU A 78 7.46 -3.92 1.20
N TYR A 79 6.83 -4.35 0.12
CA TYR A 79 5.97 -5.53 0.09
C TYR A 79 6.72 -6.75 0.60
N LYS A 80 7.90 -7.05 0.06
CA LYS A 80 8.73 -8.16 0.56
C LYS A 80 9.08 -8.00 2.04
N LYS A 81 9.47 -6.80 2.47
CA LYS A 81 9.84 -6.53 3.86
C LYS A 81 8.70 -6.82 4.84
N TYR A 82 7.46 -6.48 4.49
CA TYR A 82 6.32 -6.56 5.40
C TYR A 82 5.43 -7.81 5.19
N MET A 83 5.39 -8.36 3.98
CA MET A 83 4.62 -9.57 3.63
C MET A 83 5.49 -10.84 3.59
N GLY A 84 6.81 -10.71 3.59
CA GLY A 84 7.75 -11.84 3.62
C GLY A 84 8.03 -12.49 2.26
N ILE A 85 7.32 -12.11 1.21
CA ILE A 85 7.41 -12.69 -0.14
C ILE A 85 7.40 -11.57 -1.21
N ASN A 86 8.07 -11.76 -2.36
CA ASN A 86 7.99 -10.77 -3.43
C ASN A 86 6.62 -10.79 -4.14
N PRO A 87 6.14 -9.65 -4.64
CA PRO A 87 4.95 -9.59 -5.49
C PRO A 87 5.02 -10.53 -6.71
N GLU A 88 6.19 -10.66 -7.33
CA GLU A 88 6.43 -11.56 -8.46
C GLU A 88 6.28 -13.03 -8.09
N GLU A 89 6.72 -13.41 -6.88
CA GLU A 89 6.60 -14.78 -6.38
C GLU A 89 5.14 -15.11 -6.10
N VAL A 90 4.39 -14.19 -5.48
CA VAL A 90 2.93 -14.33 -5.29
C VAL A 90 2.22 -14.53 -6.62
N ARG A 91 2.58 -13.74 -7.65
CA ARG A 91 1.98 -13.87 -8.99
C ARG A 91 2.27 -15.24 -9.60
N LYS A 92 3.50 -15.73 -9.49
CA LYS A 92 3.88 -17.04 -10.00
C LYS A 92 3.13 -18.18 -9.30
N GLU A 93 2.98 -18.12 -7.98
CA GLU A 93 2.20 -19.10 -7.22
C GLU A 93 0.72 -19.10 -7.60
N GLN A 94 0.16 -17.91 -7.83
CA GLN A 94 -1.20 -17.72 -8.33
C GLN A 94 -1.39 -18.38 -9.71
N GLU A 95 -0.46 -18.17 -10.64
CA GLU A 95 -0.49 -18.79 -11.98
C GLU A 95 -0.40 -20.32 -11.92
N ILE A 96 0.50 -20.86 -11.08
CA ILE A 96 0.62 -22.31 -10.85
C ILE A 96 -0.68 -22.88 -10.28
N SER A 97 -1.35 -22.14 -9.39
CA SER A 97 -2.60 -22.58 -8.76
C SER A 97 -3.78 -22.59 -9.73
N LYS A 98 -3.79 -21.71 -10.75
CA LYS A 98 -4.80 -21.71 -11.84
C LYS A 98 -4.63 -22.87 -12.84
N LEU A 99 -3.47 -23.51 -12.87
CA LEU A 99 -3.15 -24.63 -13.78
C LEU A 99 -3.50 -26.01 -13.19
N ARG A 100 -3.93 -26.07 -11.93
CA ARG A 100 -4.35 -27.28 -11.22
C ARG A 100 -5.87 -27.38 -11.19
#